data_AF-A0AAN8JAQ5-F1
#
_entry.id   AF-A0AAN8JAQ5-F1
#
_cell.length_a   1.000
_cell.length_b   1.000
_cell.length_c   1.000
_cell.angle_alpha   90.00
_cell.angle_beta   90.00
_cell.angle_gamma   90.00
#
_symmetry.space_group_name_H-M   'P 1'
#
loop_
_entity.id
_entity.type
_entity.pdbx_description
1 polymer ?
#
loop_
_entity_poly.entity_id
_entity_poly.type
_entity_poly.pdbx_seq_one_letter_code
_entity_poly.pdbx_strand_id
1 'polypeptide(L)'
;MWCLLLLVGFFNQALSVPEDVLYTTGNLSPQDYEYLRGLPTPRASAGGYKYKYVSNDGVIHTSKPRSQHTVQVAATLRTSEKGHYEAALICSYMVRHMPTTVFERLATRSTGIGIFAHGEGLSSYPEMAHTKDSAACRGRCGGSCKATCTFDGRKWDTVAGSGGSRALVLEDNVLCLSNDPYRHKYNVLIHEFGHNIKFFGAEQAYLSKLTAAFANAKNHHIYGPSYALSNEDEYFAEGTSGWFNVNHQNYDGGLTECNHRFCKDEIEARLNIKQHTPDLFEILNHIYDNGNMNLRSGLKVCQSF
;
A
#
# COMPACT_ATOMS: atom_id res chain seq x y z
N MET A 1 29.05 54.66 -13.87
CA MET A 1 29.32 53.75 -15.01
C MET A 1 27.98 53.12 -15.40
N TRP A 2 27.52 53.01 -16.67
CA TRP A 2 28.17 52.52 -17.91
C TRP A 2 28.61 51.04 -17.78
N CYS A 3 28.38 50.06 -18.67
CA CYS A 3 27.50 49.81 -19.85
C CYS A 3 27.55 48.26 -20.10
N LEU A 4 26.86 47.55 -21.02
CA LEU A 4 25.96 47.76 -22.17
C LEU A 4 25.04 46.49 -22.22
N LEU A 5 23.71 46.48 -22.47
CA LEU A 5 22.92 46.75 -23.69
C LEU A 5 23.22 45.86 -24.92
N LEU A 6 22.21 45.13 -25.42
CA LEU A 6 21.80 44.85 -26.84
C LEU A 6 20.90 43.57 -26.89
N LEU A 7 19.58 43.70 -27.13
CA LEU A 7 18.86 43.51 -28.42
C LEU A 7 18.93 42.06 -28.99
N VAL A 8 17.87 41.23 -28.95
CA VAL A 8 16.51 41.28 -29.57
C VAL A 8 16.42 40.39 -30.83
N GLY A 9 15.42 39.49 -30.85
CA GLY A 9 15.03 38.67 -32.01
C GLY A 9 13.65 38.05 -31.78
N PHE A 10 12.73 38.21 -32.74
CA PHE A 10 11.33 37.76 -32.64
C PHE A 10 11.15 36.32 -33.14
N PHE A 11 10.22 35.56 -32.54
CA PHE A 11 9.01 35.07 -33.26
C PHE A 11 7.92 34.64 -32.23
N ASN A 12 6.81 34.04 -32.68
CA ASN A 12 5.49 34.23 -32.06
C ASN A 12 4.75 32.92 -31.69
N GLN A 13 3.85 33.03 -30.70
CA GLN A 13 2.75 32.12 -30.33
C GLN A 13 3.05 30.77 -29.63
N ALA A 14 1.97 30.25 -29.01
CA ALA A 14 1.83 29.02 -28.21
C ALA A 14 2.61 28.96 -26.89
N LEU A 15 1.91 29.24 -25.78
CA LEU A 15 2.29 28.75 -24.44
C LEU A 15 1.94 27.27 -24.34
N SER A 16 2.87 26.39 -24.71
CA SER A 16 2.83 24.98 -24.33
C SER A 16 3.13 24.84 -22.83
N VAL A 17 2.48 23.86 -22.18
CA VAL A 17 2.82 23.47 -20.81
C VAL A 17 4.16 22.71 -20.84
N PRO A 18 5.12 23.00 -19.95
CA PRO A 18 6.36 22.23 -19.85
C PRO A 18 6.08 20.76 -19.47
N GLU A 19 6.72 19.80 -20.15
CA GLU A 19 6.54 18.36 -19.87
C GLU A 19 7.27 17.88 -18.59
N ASP A 20 8.17 18.71 -18.02
CA ASP A 20 9.12 18.32 -16.96
C ASP A 20 8.59 18.41 -15.52
N VAL A 21 7.39 17.88 -15.24
CA VAL A 21 6.97 17.61 -13.85
C VAL A 21 7.39 16.19 -13.46
N LEU A 22 8.66 16.04 -13.11
CA LEU A 22 9.24 14.77 -12.63
C LEU A 22 8.67 14.36 -11.26
N TYR A 23 7.89 13.28 -11.24
CA TYR A 23 7.42 12.60 -10.03
C TYR A 23 8.64 11.97 -9.33
N THR A 24 9.02 12.44 -8.14
CA THR A 24 10.27 12.01 -7.48
C THR A 24 10.10 10.75 -6.65
N THR A 25 10.05 9.59 -7.32
CA THR A 25 10.30 8.26 -6.73
C THR A 25 11.78 8.10 -6.40
N GLY A 26 12.28 8.93 -5.47
CA GLY A 26 13.70 9.09 -5.18
C GLY A 26 14.39 7.76 -4.87
N ASN A 27 15.50 7.49 -5.58
CA ASN A 27 16.39 6.37 -5.27
C ASN A 27 16.75 6.38 -3.78
N LEU A 28 16.82 5.19 -3.18
CA LEU A 28 17.39 4.99 -1.84
C LEU A 28 18.78 5.65 -1.75
N SER A 29 19.15 6.18 -0.59
CA SER A 29 20.46 6.82 -0.44
C SER A 29 21.60 5.81 -0.63
N PRO A 30 22.82 6.24 -0.97
CA PRO A 30 23.98 5.34 -1.02
C PRO A 30 24.18 4.56 0.29
N GLN A 31 23.86 5.19 1.44
CA GLN A 31 23.87 4.55 2.75
C GLN A 31 22.76 3.50 2.90
N ASP A 32 21.53 3.78 2.47
CA ASP A 32 20.42 2.81 2.48
C ASP A 32 20.76 1.59 1.60
N TYR A 33 21.35 1.81 0.41
CA TYR A 33 21.85 0.73 -0.44
C TYR A 33 23.02 -0.03 0.18
N GLU A 34 23.90 0.61 0.95
CA GLU A 34 25.00 -0.04 1.67
C GLU A 34 24.51 -0.88 2.84
N TYR A 35 23.55 -0.37 3.60
CA TYR A 35 22.80 -1.10 4.63
C TYR A 35 22.14 -2.36 4.06
N LEU A 36 21.35 -2.22 2.97
CA LEU A 36 20.71 -3.34 2.27
C LEU A 36 21.72 -4.37 1.72
N ARG A 37 22.91 -3.93 1.29
CA ARG A 37 24.00 -4.82 0.85
C ARG A 37 24.71 -5.53 2.01
N GLY A 38 24.66 -4.97 3.23
CA GLY A 38 25.18 -5.58 4.46
C GLY A 38 24.24 -6.60 5.10
N LEU A 39 22.96 -6.65 4.69
CA LEU A 39 22.01 -7.62 5.24
C LEU A 39 22.38 -9.08 4.85
N PRO A 40 22.20 -10.05 5.76
CA PRO A 40 22.38 -11.47 5.44
C PRO A 40 21.51 -11.89 4.26
N THR A 41 22.07 -12.62 3.30
CA THR A 41 21.31 -13.12 2.15
C THR A 41 20.18 -14.06 2.61
N PRO A 42 18.93 -13.86 2.14
CA PRO A 42 17.82 -14.72 2.54
C PRO A 42 18.04 -16.18 2.18
N ARG A 43 18.37 -17.01 3.18
CA ARG A 43 18.14 -18.45 3.11
C ARG A 43 16.65 -18.64 2.89
N ALA A 44 16.27 -19.33 1.81
CA ALA A 44 14.87 -19.67 1.59
C ALA A 44 14.38 -20.48 2.80
N SER A 45 13.21 -20.10 3.33
CA SER A 45 12.55 -20.86 4.39
C SER A 45 12.04 -22.20 3.82
N ALA A 46 12.89 -23.22 3.87
CA ALA A 46 12.49 -24.61 3.68
C ALA A 46 11.70 -25.09 4.92
N GLY A 47 10.52 -24.51 5.11
CA GLY A 47 9.65 -24.67 6.26
C GLY A 47 8.32 -23.93 6.04
N GLY A 48 7.25 -24.41 6.69
CA GLY A 48 5.90 -23.85 6.52
C GLY A 48 5.70 -22.49 7.20
N TYR A 49 4.45 -22.01 7.22
CA TYR A 49 4.08 -20.73 7.83
C TYR A 49 3.42 -20.92 9.18
N LYS A 50 3.51 -19.90 10.03
CA LYS A 50 2.61 -19.71 11.17
C LYS A 50 1.32 -19.08 10.67
N TYR A 51 0.18 -19.43 11.26
CA TYR A 51 -1.12 -18.87 10.87
C TYR A 51 -1.89 -18.28 12.05
N LYS A 52 -2.54 -17.15 11.80
CA LYS A 52 -3.67 -16.62 12.56
C LYS A 52 -4.82 -16.40 11.57
N TYR A 53 -6.05 -16.33 12.06
CA TYR A 53 -7.25 -16.23 11.23
C TYR A 53 -8.16 -15.15 11.80
N VAL A 54 -8.70 -14.27 10.95
CA VAL A 54 -9.55 -13.15 11.38
C VAL A 54 -10.95 -13.35 10.82
N SER A 55 -11.99 -13.36 11.67
CA SER A 55 -13.40 -13.45 11.29
C SER A 55 -14.03 -12.07 11.02
N ASN A 56 -15.26 -12.03 10.48
CA ASN A 56 -15.94 -10.78 10.05
C ASN A 56 -16.20 -9.78 11.20
N ASP A 57 -16.26 -10.28 12.44
CA ASP A 57 -16.39 -9.50 13.67
C ASP A 57 -15.02 -8.96 14.18
N GLY A 58 -13.94 -9.25 13.47
CA GLY A 58 -12.56 -8.91 13.85
C GLY A 58 -11.94 -9.84 14.89
N VAL A 59 -12.58 -10.93 15.31
CA VAL A 59 -11.97 -11.86 16.28
C VAL A 59 -10.77 -12.59 15.66
N ILE A 60 -9.65 -12.60 16.38
CA ILE A 60 -8.39 -13.24 15.97
C ILE A 60 -8.32 -14.65 16.59
N HIS A 61 -8.23 -15.66 15.73
CA HIS A 61 -8.14 -17.07 16.10
C HIS A 61 -6.74 -17.63 15.81
N THR A 62 -6.19 -18.43 16.73
CA THR A 62 -4.90 -19.14 16.55
C THR A 62 -5.03 -20.44 15.75
N SER A 63 -6.25 -20.87 15.43
CA SER A 63 -6.57 -22.05 14.63
C SER A 63 -7.82 -21.78 13.78
N LYS A 64 -7.88 -22.27 12.55
CA LYS A 64 -9.00 -21.97 11.64
C LYS A 64 -10.34 -22.48 12.21
N PRO A 65 -11.34 -21.61 12.43
CA PRO A 65 -12.70 -22.03 12.78
C PRO A 65 -13.31 -22.93 11.69
N ARG A 66 -14.13 -23.91 12.09
CA ARG A 66 -14.80 -24.82 11.13
C ARG A 66 -16.08 -24.25 10.50
N SER A 67 -16.70 -23.27 11.15
CA SER A 67 -18.05 -22.77 10.85
C SER A 67 -18.11 -21.27 10.55
N GLN A 68 -16.96 -20.64 10.23
CA GLN A 68 -16.86 -19.23 9.90
C GLN A 68 -15.92 -19.03 8.70
N HIS A 69 -16.23 -18.05 7.86
CA HIS A 69 -15.27 -17.50 6.92
C HIS A 69 -14.20 -16.72 7.69
N THR A 70 -12.94 -16.78 7.25
CA THR A 70 -11.83 -16.06 7.88
C THR A 70 -10.78 -15.63 6.87
N VAL A 71 -10.26 -14.41 6.99
CA VAL A 71 -9.02 -14.00 6.32
C VAL A 71 -7.86 -14.74 6.98
N GLN A 72 -6.99 -15.36 6.17
CA GLN A 72 -5.74 -15.97 6.66
C GLN A 72 -4.68 -14.88 6.85
N VAL A 73 -3.99 -14.91 7.98
CA VAL A 73 -2.79 -14.11 8.24
C VAL A 73 -1.62 -15.08 8.42
N ALA A 74 -0.84 -15.26 7.35
CA ALA A 74 0.35 -16.11 7.34
C ALA A 74 1.59 -15.31 7.77
N ALA A 75 2.53 -15.96 8.45
CA ALA A 75 3.84 -15.39 8.76
C ALA A 75 4.93 -16.44 8.53
N THR A 76 6.12 -16.01 8.09
CA THR A 76 7.27 -16.92 8.01
C THR A 76 7.66 -17.40 9.40
N LEU A 77 8.45 -18.48 9.48
CA LEU A 77 8.96 -18.97 10.77
C LEU A 77 9.89 -17.97 11.49
N ARG A 78 10.42 -16.97 10.77
CA ARG A 78 11.32 -15.95 11.32
C ARG A 78 10.60 -14.69 11.81
N THR A 79 9.38 -14.42 11.36
CA THR A 79 8.58 -13.30 11.87
C THR A 79 8.33 -13.48 13.37
N SER A 80 8.38 -12.43 14.19
CA SER A 80 8.06 -12.54 15.62
C SER A 80 6.58 -12.86 15.85
N GLU A 81 6.23 -13.31 17.06
CA GLU A 81 4.80 -13.40 17.44
C GLU A 81 4.14 -12.02 17.56
N LYS A 82 4.91 -10.97 17.87
CA LYS A 82 4.37 -9.60 17.93
C LYS A 82 3.94 -9.13 16.55
N GLY A 83 4.82 -9.22 15.54
CA GLY A 83 4.50 -8.81 14.17
C GLY A 83 3.39 -9.64 13.53
N HIS A 84 3.36 -10.94 13.84
CA HIS A 84 2.28 -11.82 13.37
C HIS A 84 0.93 -11.55 14.05
N TYR A 85 0.92 -11.16 15.32
CA TYR A 85 -0.32 -10.71 15.99
C TYR A 85 -0.75 -9.32 15.51
N GLU A 86 0.20 -8.40 15.36
CA GLU A 86 -0.04 -7.01 14.94
C GLU A 86 -0.67 -6.93 13.54
N ALA A 87 -0.14 -7.66 12.57
CA ALA A 87 -0.77 -7.75 11.24
C ALA A 87 -2.18 -8.37 11.27
N ALA A 88 -2.48 -9.24 12.24
CA ALA A 88 -3.83 -9.77 12.45
C ALA A 88 -4.75 -8.75 13.16
N LEU A 89 -4.20 -7.86 13.99
CA LEU A 89 -4.92 -6.75 14.62
C LEU A 89 -5.26 -5.64 13.60
N ILE A 90 -4.32 -5.30 12.71
CA ILE A 90 -4.56 -4.41 11.56
C ILE A 90 -5.67 -4.99 10.67
N CYS A 91 -5.58 -6.28 10.33
CA CYS A 91 -6.62 -6.98 9.58
C CYS A 91 -7.98 -6.93 10.30
N SER A 92 -8.02 -7.21 11.60
CA SER A 92 -9.22 -7.11 12.45
C SER A 92 -9.89 -5.74 12.35
N TYR A 93 -9.11 -4.66 12.49
CA TYR A 93 -9.64 -3.30 12.44
C TYR A 93 -10.12 -2.87 11.05
N MET A 94 -9.56 -3.45 9.97
CA MET A 94 -10.03 -3.21 8.60
C MET A 94 -11.29 -4.01 8.23
N VAL A 95 -11.56 -5.16 8.88
CA VAL A 95 -12.72 -6.02 8.53
C VAL A 95 -13.90 -5.92 9.48
N ARG A 96 -13.72 -5.57 10.76
CA ARG A 96 -14.79 -5.68 11.79
C ARG A 96 -16.06 -4.85 11.56
N HIS A 97 -16.08 -3.99 10.54
CA HIS A 97 -17.21 -3.13 10.17
C HIS A 97 -17.63 -3.26 8.69
N MET A 98 -16.97 -4.12 7.89
CA MET A 98 -17.33 -4.30 6.48
C MET A 98 -18.64 -5.09 6.30
N PRO A 99 -19.36 -4.90 5.17
CA PRO A 99 -20.52 -5.72 4.86
C PRO A 99 -20.11 -7.20 4.76
N THR A 100 -20.90 -8.09 5.36
CA THR A 100 -20.62 -9.54 5.35
C THR A 100 -20.45 -10.09 3.93
N THR A 101 -21.13 -9.53 2.93
CA THR A 101 -20.97 -9.90 1.52
C THR A 101 -19.57 -9.63 0.99
N VAL A 102 -18.96 -8.48 1.34
CA VAL A 102 -17.58 -8.12 0.98
C VAL A 102 -16.60 -9.06 1.67
N PHE A 103 -16.81 -9.34 2.96
CA PHE A 103 -15.94 -10.22 3.74
C PHE A 103 -15.98 -11.67 3.27
N GLU A 104 -17.15 -12.25 3.03
CA GLU A 104 -17.28 -13.65 2.59
C GLU A 104 -16.67 -13.85 1.20
N ARG A 105 -16.80 -12.86 0.31
CA ARG A 105 -16.12 -12.86 -1.01
C ARG A 105 -14.60 -12.84 -0.82
N LEU A 106 -14.08 -11.92 -0.02
CA LEU A 106 -12.66 -11.79 0.32
C LEU A 106 -12.09 -13.09 0.89
N ALA A 107 -12.66 -13.58 2.00
CA ALA A 107 -12.21 -14.74 2.75
C ALA A 107 -12.37 -16.08 2.01
N THR A 108 -13.12 -16.11 0.89
CA THR A 108 -13.29 -17.30 0.03
C THR A 108 -12.38 -17.28 -1.20
N ARG A 109 -11.94 -16.09 -1.65
CA ARG A 109 -11.22 -15.91 -2.93
C ARG A 109 -9.77 -15.46 -2.78
N SER A 110 -9.41 -14.84 -1.67
CA SER A 110 -8.06 -14.35 -1.39
C SER A 110 -7.20 -15.40 -0.70
N THR A 111 -5.87 -15.32 -0.90
CA THR A 111 -4.88 -16.06 -0.10
C THR A 111 -4.62 -15.39 1.26
N GLY A 112 -5.09 -14.16 1.46
CA GLY A 112 -5.05 -13.40 2.72
C GLY A 112 -3.86 -12.43 2.83
N ILE A 113 -3.29 -12.34 4.03
CA ILE A 113 -2.11 -11.53 4.36
C ILE A 113 -0.89 -12.44 4.55
N GLY A 114 0.32 -11.94 4.26
CA GLY A 114 1.60 -12.60 4.52
C GLY A 114 2.64 -11.65 5.09
N ILE A 115 3.19 -11.98 6.25
CA ILE A 115 4.29 -11.23 6.87
C ILE A 115 5.60 -11.97 6.63
N PHE A 116 6.67 -11.24 6.32
CA PHE A 116 8.05 -11.75 6.28
C PHE A 116 8.96 -10.96 7.21
N ALA A 117 9.99 -11.60 7.74
CA ALA A 117 10.86 -11.03 8.76
C ALA A 117 11.93 -10.09 8.18
N HIS A 118 12.63 -9.36 9.05
CA HIS A 118 13.83 -8.62 8.67
C HIS A 118 14.88 -9.53 8.00
N GLY A 119 15.41 -9.13 6.84
CA GLY A 119 16.32 -9.98 6.06
C GLY A 119 15.63 -11.21 5.45
N GLU A 120 14.35 -11.07 5.11
CA GLU A 120 13.60 -11.88 4.15
C GLU A 120 13.02 -10.93 3.10
N GLY A 121 12.50 -11.49 2.00
CA GLY A 121 11.82 -10.73 0.96
C GLY A 121 10.49 -11.36 0.56
N LEU A 122 9.75 -10.68 -0.32
CA LEU A 122 8.48 -11.16 -0.90
C LEU A 122 8.60 -12.59 -1.45
N SER A 123 9.75 -12.93 -2.04
CA SER A 123 10.09 -14.25 -2.58
C SER A 123 10.13 -15.40 -1.56
N SER A 124 9.87 -15.13 -0.28
CA SER A 124 9.60 -16.13 0.76
C SER A 124 8.20 -16.74 0.68
N TYR A 125 7.33 -16.24 -0.21
CA TYR A 125 6.00 -16.77 -0.50
C TYR A 125 5.97 -17.39 -1.92
N PRO A 126 5.39 -18.60 -2.13
CA PRO A 126 5.42 -19.32 -3.40
C PRO A 126 4.93 -18.51 -4.60
N GLU A 127 3.87 -17.73 -4.41
CA GLU A 127 3.30 -16.80 -5.38
C GLU A 127 4.34 -15.82 -5.94
N MET A 128 5.30 -15.40 -5.12
CA MET A 128 6.39 -14.47 -5.46
C MET A 128 7.76 -15.14 -5.60
N ALA A 129 7.86 -16.47 -5.54
CA ALA A 129 9.15 -17.17 -5.63
C ALA A 129 9.91 -16.89 -6.95
N HIS A 130 9.18 -16.47 -7.99
CA HIS A 130 9.72 -16.09 -9.30
C HIS A 130 10.42 -14.70 -9.32
N THR A 131 10.23 -13.87 -8.29
CA THR A 131 10.84 -12.52 -8.22
C THR A 131 12.19 -12.49 -7.50
N LYS A 132 12.63 -13.64 -6.96
CA LYS A 132 13.82 -13.76 -6.13
C LYS A 132 15.11 -13.30 -6.82
N ASP A 133 15.89 -12.43 -6.16
CA ASP A 133 17.16 -11.96 -6.69
C ASP A 133 18.26 -13.02 -6.53
N SER A 134 18.68 -13.62 -7.64
CA SER A 134 19.83 -14.53 -7.67
C SER A 134 21.15 -13.77 -7.56
N ALA A 135 22.22 -14.45 -7.13
CA ALA A 135 23.56 -13.85 -7.11
C ALA A 135 24.03 -13.34 -8.49
N ALA A 136 23.53 -13.94 -9.59
CA ALA A 136 23.80 -13.50 -10.96
C ALA A 136 22.95 -12.29 -11.41
N CYS A 137 21.87 -11.99 -10.69
CA CYS A 137 20.96 -10.88 -10.97
C CYS A 137 21.11 -9.68 -10.03
N ARG A 138 21.88 -9.80 -8.94
CA ARG A 138 22.18 -8.70 -8.02
C ARG A 138 22.59 -7.42 -8.75
N GLY A 139 21.84 -6.33 -8.52
CA GLY A 139 22.04 -5.03 -9.18
C GLY A 139 21.70 -4.97 -10.68
N ARG A 140 21.02 -5.98 -11.24
CA ARG A 140 20.68 -6.09 -12.66
C ARG A 140 19.18 -6.33 -12.86
N CYS A 141 18.55 -5.54 -13.72
CA CYS A 141 17.12 -5.66 -14.09
C CYS A 141 16.89 -5.94 -15.60
N GLY A 142 17.95 -6.21 -16.36
CA GLY A 142 17.88 -6.51 -17.79
C GLY A 142 17.90 -8.01 -18.10
N GLY A 143 17.40 -8.39 -19.29
CA GLY A 143 17.43 -9.76 -19.79
C GLY A 143 16.68 -10.75 -18.87
N SER A 144 17.29 -11.91 -18.60
CA SER A 144 16.75 -12.93 -17.70
C SER A 144 16.50 -12.45 -16.26
N CYS A 145 17.12 -11.34 -15.84
CA CYS A 145 16.91 -10.77 -14.52
C CYS A 145 15.70 -9.83 -14.43
N LYS A 146 14.98 -9.55 -15.53
CA LYS A 146 13.85 -8.60 -15.52
C LYS A 146 12.77 -8.94 -14.49
N ALA A 147 12.45 -10.23 -14.31
CA ALA A 147 11.46 -10.67 -13.31
C ALA A 147 11.86 -10.39 -11.85
N THR A 148 13.14 -10.13 -11.58
CA THR A 148 13.65 -9.83 -10.22
C THR A 148 13.50 -8.37 -9.81
N CYS A 149 12.96 -7.53 -10.68
CA CYS A 149 12.76 -6.10 -10.44
C CYS A 149 11.31 -5.66 -10.69
N THR A 150 10.91 -4.60 -9.99
CA THR A 150 9.69 -3.83 -10.23
C THR A 150 9.77 -3.07 -11.55
N PHE A 151 8.65 -2.48 -12.00
CA PHE A 151 8.61 -1.64 -13.21
C PHE A 151 9.47 -0.37 -13.10
N ASP A 152 9.67 0.15 -11.88
CA ASP A 152 10.52 1.30 -11.57
C ASP A 152 11.99 0.94 -11.27
N GLY A 153 12.38 -0.34 -11.42
CA GLY A 153 13.77 -0.78 -11.34
C GLY A 153 14.31 -1.12 -9.94
N ARG A 154 13.48 -1.01 -8.88
CA ARG A 154 13.80 -1.57 -7.55
C ARG A 154 13.86 -3.11 -7.61
N LYS A 155 14.57 -3.72 -6.66
CA LYS A 155 14.57 -5.20 -6.50
C LYS A 155 13.38 -5.65 -5.67
N TRP A 156 12.68 -6.70 -6.07
CA TRP A 156 11.56 -7.23 -5.28
C TRP A 156 11.97 -7.69 -3.87
N ASP A 157 13.18 -8.22 -3.71
CA ASP A 157 13.75 -8.56 -2.39
C ASP A 157 14.16 -7.32 -1.55
N THR A 158 13.98 -6.09 -2.07
CA THR A 158 14.12 -4.82 -1.33
C THR A 158 12.79 -4.05 -1.22
N VAL A 159 11.67 -4.64 -1.65
CA VAL A 159 10.35 -4.03 -1.58
C VAL A 159 9.65 -4.46 -0.28
N ALA A 160 9.05 -3.48 0.41
CA ALA A 160 8.51 -3.64 1.76
C ALA A 160 7.06 -4.16 1.82
N GLY A 161 6.32 -4.04 0.71
CA GLY A 161 4.94 -4.51 0.57
C GLY A 161 4.63 -4.92 -0.86
N SER A 162 3.68 -5.84 -1.05
CA SER A 162 3.11 -6.11 -2.38
C SER A 162 1.71 -6.69 -2.27
N GLY A 163 0.75 -6.06 -2.96
CA GLY A 163 -0.57 -6.59 -3.20
C GLY A 163 -0.57 -7.72 -4.24
N GLY A 164 -1.78 -8.19 -4.54
CA GLY A 164 -2.04 -9.33 -5.41
C GLY A 164 -2.92 -10.36 -4.71
N SER A 165 -2.74 -11.65 -5.03
CA SER A 165 -3.48 -12.76 -4.43
C SER A 165 -3.33 -12.84 -2.91
N ARG A 166 -2.17 -12.42 -2.39
CA ARG A 166 -1.87 -12.18 -0.98
C ARG A 166 -1.37 -10.75 -0.81
N ALA A 167 -1.78 -10.08 0.26
CA ALA A 167 -1.17 -8.84 0.72
C ALA A 167 0.11 -9.16 1.51
N LEU A 168 1.28 -8.90 0.93
CA LEU A 168 2.58 -9.18 1.54
C LEU A 168 3.15 -7.94 2.21
N VAL A 169 3.80 -8.09 3.38
CA VAL A 169 4.44 -6.98 4.10
C VAL A 169 5.65 -7.39 4.95
N LEU A 170 6.63 -6.50 5.04
CA LEU A 170 7.79 -6.60 5.92
C LEU A 170 7.41 -6.30 7.38
N GLU A 171 7.83 -7.16 8.31
CA GLU A 171 7.58 -7.01 9.75
C GLU A 171 8.06 -5.66 10.33
N ASP A 172 9.16 -5.12 9.83
CA ASP A 172 9.72 -3.83 10.29
C ASP A 172 8.72 -2.68 10.13
N ASN A 173 7.90 -2.70 9.08
CA ASN A 173 6.84 -1.71 8.87
C ASN A 173 5.64 -1.96 9.81
N VAL A 174 5.15 -3.20 9.86
CA VAL A 174 4.05 -3.64 10.73
C VAL A 174 4.29 -3.27 12.20
N LEU A 175 5.53 -3.40 12.66
CA LEU A 175 5.93 -3.09 14.04
C LEU A 175 6.52 -1.69 14.25
N CYS A 176 6.64 -0.87 13.19
CA CYS A 176 7.40 0.38 13.19
C CYS A 176 8.76 0.29 13.90
N LEU A 177 9.58 -0.69 13.49
CA LEU A 177 10.96 -0.82 13.96
C LEU A 177 11.85 0.27 13.34
N SER A 178 13.07 0.45 13.86
CA SER A 178 14.05 1.43 13.35
C SER A 178 14.36 1.30 11.85
N ASN A 179 14.06 0.14 11.29
CA ASN A 179 14.38 -0.26 9.93
C ASN A 179 13.19 -0.09 8.96
N ASP A 180 12.05 0.43 9.43
CA ASP A 180 10.90 0.71 8.58
C ASP A 180 11.30 1.66 7.42
N PRO A 181 11.24 1.21 6.15
CA PRO A 181 11.65 2.03 5.02
C PRO A 181 10.75 3.25 4.82
N TYR A 182 9.54 3.26 5.40
CA TYR A 182 8.63 4.40 5.39
C TYR A 182 8.82 5.36 6.58
N ARG A 183 9.81 5.11 7.45
CA ARG A 183 10.25 5.99 8.54
C ARG A 183 9.11 6.43 9.47
N HIS A 184 8.25 5.49 9.81
CA HIS A 184 7.09 5.63 10.70
C HIS A 184 6.03 6.63 10.16
N LYS A 185 5.92 6.71 8.83
CA LYS A 185 4.94 7.56 8.12
C LYS A 185 3.89 6.79 7.32
N TYR A 186 4.10 5.51 6.99
CA TYR A 186 3.13 4.72 6.23
C TYR A 186 2.97 3.34 6.85
N ASN A 187 1.74 2.88 7.09
CA ASN A 187 1.44 1.46 7.32
C ASN A 187 1.09 0.78 5.99
N VAL A 188 2.08 0.18 5.31
CA VAL A 188 1.89 -0.32 3.94
C VAL A 188 0.96 -1.53 3.89
N LEU A 189 0.85 -2.33 4.97
CA LEU A 189 -0.08 -3.47 5.03
C LEU A 189 -1.53 -3.06 4.73
N ILE A 190 -1.95 -1.85 5.13
CA ILE A 190 -3.32 -1.35 4.91
C ILE A 190 -3.56 -1.05 3.42
N HIS A 191 -2.55 -0.60 2.69
CA HIS A 191 -2.57 -0.42 1.24
C HIS A 191 -2.58 -1.77 0.50
N GLU A 192 -1.65 -2.68 0.83
CA GLU A 192 -1.56 -3.99 0.16
C GLU A 192 -2.80 -4.85 0.39
N PHE A 193 -3.41 -4.75 1.58
CA PHE A 193 -4.68 -5.39 1.89
C PHE A 193 -5.86 -4.64 1.25
N GLY A 194 -5.76 -3.34 1.01
CA GLY A 194 -6.67 -2.57 0.16
C GLY A 194 -6.75 -3.13 -1.28
N HIS A 195 -5.62 -3.37 -1.95
CA HIS A 195 -5.60 -4.08 -3.24
C HIS A 195 -6.29 -5.45 -3.14
N ASN A 196 -6.01 -6.22 -2.09
CA ASN A 196 -6.57 -7.54 -1.89
C ASN A 196 -8.11 -7.49 -1.69
N ILE A 197 -8.62 -6.47 -1.00
CA ILE A 197 -10.05 -6.18 -0.83
C ILE A 197 -10.69 -5.76 -2.17
N LYS A 198 -10.01 -4.93 -2.99
CA LYS A 198 -10.46 -4.57 -4.35
C LYS A 198 -10.65 -5.81 -5.23
N PHE A 199 -9.64 -6.69 -5.29
CA PHE A 199 -9.66 -7.84 -6.20
C PHE A 199 -10.61 -8.96 -5.76
N PHE A 200 -10.76 -9.20 -4.46
CA PHE A 200 -11.45 -10.40 -3.95
C PHE A 200 -12.73 -10.11 -3.18
N GLY A 201 -12.81 -8.99 -2.44
CA GLY A 201 -13.98 -8.59 -1.66
C GLY A 201 -15.00 -7.80 -2.46
N ALA A 202 -14.56 -6.72 -3.12
CA ALA A 202 -15.43 -5.70 -3.72
C ALA A 202 -16.48 -6.26 -4.69
N GLU A 203 -17.67 -5.66 -4.68
CA GLU A 203 -18.82 -6.06 -5.49
C GLU A 203 -18.79 -5.34 -6.86
N GLN A 204 -19.31 -5.98 -7.92
CA GLN A 204 -19.11 -5.50 -9.30
C GLN A 204 -19.63 -4.07 -9.54
N ALA A 205 -20.72 -3.68 -8.86
CA ALA A 205 -21.25 -2.32 -8.93
C ALA A 205 -20.27 -1.27 -8.37
N TYR A 206 -19.56 -1.59 -7.29
CA TYR A 206 -18.55 -0.71 -6.70
C TYR A 206 -17.25 -0.68 -7.51
N LEU A 207 -16.88 -1.78 -8.16
CA LEU A 207 -15.78 -1.77 -9.14
C LEU A 207 -16.13 -0.86 -10.34
N SER A 208 -17.35 -0.93 -10.88
CA SER A 208 -17.76 -0.04 -11.97
C SER A 208 -17.90 1.43 -11.54
N LYS A 209 -18.31 1.72 -10.29
CA LYS A 209 -18.20 3.08 -9.72
C LYS A 209 -16.74 3.53 -9.62
N LEU A 210 -15.83 2.66 -9.19
CA LEU A 210 -14.42 2.98 -9.00
C LEU A 210 -13.72 3.34 -10.32
N THR A 211 -13.99 2.62 -11.41
CA THR A 211 -13.46 2.97 -12.75
C THR A 211 -13.89 4.38 -13.17
N ALA A 212 -15.16 4.75 -12.92
CA ALA A 212 -15.65 6.10 -13.18
C ALA A 212 -15.00 7.16 -12.26
N ALA A 213 -14.88 6.86 -10.96
CA ALA A 213 -14.26 7.73 -9.97
C ALA A 213 -12.78 8.02 -10.28
N PHE A 214 -12.03 6.98 -10.66
CA PHE A 214 -10.63 7.08 -11.09
C PHE A 214 -10.49 7.89 -12.38
N ALA A 215 -11.31 7.61 -13.39
CA ALA A 215 -11.31 8.37 -14.64
C ALA A 215 -11.62 9.85 -14.41
N ASN A 216 -12.60 10.16 -13.55
CA ASN A 216 -12.92 11.53 -13.14
C ASN A 216 -11.74 12.20 -12.44
N ALA A 217 -11.17 11.58 -11.41
CA ALA A 217 -10.05 12.15 -10.64
C ALA A 217 -8.79 12.36 -11.49
N LYS A 218 -8.54 11.48 -12.47
CA LYS A 218 -7.42 11.58 -13.42
C LYS A 218 -7.64 12.66 -14.48
N ASN A 219 -8.85 12.76 -15.04
CA ASN A 219 -9.20 13.78 -16.05
C ASN A 219 -9.25 15.21 -15.46
N HIS A 220 -9.61 15.35 -14.19
CA HIS A 220 -9.67 16.63 -13.48
C HIS A 220 -8.42 16.92 -12.63
N HIS A 221 -7.40 16.07 -12.67
CA HIS A 221 -6.15 16.18 -11.92
C HIS A 221 -6.33 16.45 -10.40
N ILE A 222 -7.36 15.83 -9.78
CA ILE A 222 -7.84 16.19 -8.43
C ILE A 222 -6.74 16.02 -7.37
N TYR A 223 -5.89 15.01 -7.53
CA TYR A 223 -4.74 14.73 -6.68
C TYR A 223 -3.39 15.01 -7.38
N GLY A 224 -3.42 15.88 -8.40
CA GLY A 224 -2.23 16.33 -9.13
C GLY A 224 -1.35 15.20 -9.68
N PRO A 225 -0.02 15.40 -9.76
CA PRO A 225 0.95 14.35 -10.05
C PRO A 225 1.23 13.49 -8.81
N SER A 226 0.46 12.41 -8.62
CA SER A 226 0.53 11.52 -7.45
C SER A 226 0.55 10.03 -7.79
N TYR A 227 0.98 9.20 -6.82
CA TYR A 227 1.00 7.74 -6.97
C TYR A 227 -0.42 7.17 -7.12
N ALA A 228 -1.38 7.72 -6.37
CA ALA A 228 -2.80 7.38 -6.41
C ALA A 228 -3.45 7.57 -7.80
N LEU A 229 -2.90 8.43 -8.67
CA LEU A 229 -3.43 8.63 -10.04
C LEU A 229 -2.64 7.88 -11.12
N SER A 230 -1.69 7.01 -10.75
CA SER A 230 -0.98 6.16 -11.70
C SER A 230 -1.93 5.17 -12.40
N ASN A 231 -2.70 4.38 -11.64
CA ASN A 231 -3.71 3.44 -12.13
C ASN A 231 -4.88 3.24 -11.12
N GLU A 232 -5.93 2.51 -11.52
CA GLU A 232 -7.16 2.31 -10.72
C GLU A 232 -6.95 1.48 -9.45
N ASP A 233 -5.97 0.56 -9.44
CA ASP A 233 -5.67 -0.28 -8.27
C ASP A 233 -5.03 0.55 -7.16
N GLU A 234 -4.09 1.43 -7.54
CA GLU A 234 -3.40 2.37 -6.64
C GLU A 234 -4.34 3.45 -6.12
N TYR A 235 -5.26 3.95 -6.97
CA TYR A 235 -6.30 4.89 -6.56
C TYR A 235 -7.17 4.35 -5.42
N PHE A 236 -7.47 3.06 -5.44
CA PHE A 236 -8.20 2.40 -4.35
C PHE A 236 -7.34 2.09 -3.13
N ALA A 237 -6.09 1.67 -3.33
CA ALA A 237 -5.19 1.29 -2.25
C ALA A 237 -4.70 2.52 -1.45
N GLU A 238 -4.32 3.61 -2.12
CA GLU A 238 -4.09 4.91 -1.45
C GLU A 238 -5.39 5.51 -0.91
N GLY A 239 -6.53 5.34 -1.59
CA GLY A 239 -7.85 5.71 -1.05
C GLY A 239 -8.17 4.98 0.27
N THR A 240 -7.76 3.72 0.39
CA THR A 240 -7.83 2.92 1.62
C THR A 240 -6.90 3.47 2.70
N SER A 241 -5.64 3.79 2.35
CA SER A 241 -4.70 4.47 3.25
C SER A 241 -5.22 5.81 3.77
N GLY A 242 -5.93 6.56 2.91
CA GLY A 242 -6.62 7.79 3.27
C GLY A 242 -7.82 7.57 4.21
N TRP A 243 -8.66 6.56 3.95
CA TRP A 243 -9.84 6.24 4.76
C TRP A 243 -9.52 6.02 6.26
N PHE A 244 -8.38 5.38 6.50
CA PHE A 244 -7.85 5.09 7.84
C PHE A 244 -6.80 6.11 8.33
N ASN A 245 -6.45 7.11 7.53
CA ASN A 245 -5.43 8.13 7.82
C ASN A 245 -4.05 7.56 8.21
N VAL A 246 -3.54 6.61 7.41
CA VAL A 246 -2.32 5.82 7.71
C VAL A 246 -1.16 5.97 6.72
N ASN A 247 -1.27 6.85 5.71
CA ASN A 247 -0.16 7.26 4.85
C ASN A 247 0.12 8.76 5.01
N HIS A 248 1.13 9.12 5.79
CA HIS A 248 1.62 10.50 5.97
C HIS A 248 2.88 10.76 5.13
N GLN A 249 2.89 10.26 3.89
CA GLN A 249 3.86 10.62 2.86
C GLN A 249 3.22 11.54 1.81
N ASN A 250 3.98 12.53 1.33
CA ASN A 250 3.55 13.53 0.34
C ASN A 250 3.33 12.95 -1.09
N TYR A 251 3.21 11.63 -1.25
CA TYR A 251 3.09 10.93 -2.53
C TYR A 251 1.67 10.38 -2.82
N ASP A 252 0.81 10.36 -1.80
CA ASP A 252 -0.62 9.98 -1.91
C ASP A 252 -1.44 10.97 -2.76
N GLY A 253 -0.91 12.18 -3.00
CA GLY A 253 -1.56 13.26 -3.74
C GLY A 253 -2.50 14.13 -2.91
N GLY A 254 -2.45 14.03 -1.58
CA GLY A 254 -3.27 14.82 -0.66
C GLY A 254 -4.54 14.12 -0.18
N LEU A 255 -4.66 12.80 -0.35
CA LEU A 255 -5.74 12.01 0.26
C LEU A 255 -5.76 12.18 1.79
N THR A 256 -4.58 12.28 2.41
CA THR A 256 -4.37 12.61 3.83
C THR A 256 -3.97 14.07 4.09
N GLU A 257 -3.98 14.97 3.09
CA GLU A 257 -3.68 16.40 3.29
C GLU A 257 -4.95 17.22 3.54
N CYS A 258 -5.18 17.60 4.79
CA CYS A 258 -6.31 18.42 5.23
C CYS A 258 -5.89 19.88 5.48
N ASN A 259 -5.95 20.73 4.45
CA ASN A 259 -5.57 22.15 4.49
C ASN A 259 -4.06 22.37 4.77
N HIS A 260 -3.19 21.87 3.88
CA HIS A 260 -1.73 22.08 3.92
C HIS A 260 -1.02 21.51 5.17
N ARG A 261 -1.58 20.43 5.69
CA ARG A 261 -1.06 19.59 6.78
C ARG A 261 -1.68 18.20 6.67
N PHE A 262 -1.13 17.21 7.35
CA PHE A 262 -1.81 15.92 7.49
C PHE A 262 -3.14 16.06 8.25
N CYS A 263 -4.11 15.24 7.86
CA CYS A 263 -5.40 15.09 8.53
C CYS A 263 -5.19 14.59 9.97
N LYS A 264 -5.89 15.19 10.93
CA LYS A 264 -5.70 14.92 12.36
C LYS A 264 -6.16 13.52 12.78
N ASP A 265 -7.14 12.97 12.07
CA ASP A 265 -7.77 11.68 12.33
C ASP A 265 -8.52 11.13 11.11
N GLU A 266 -9.01 9.89 11.24
CA GLU A 266 -9.84 9.19 10.25
C GLU A 266 -11.02 10.06 9.77
N ILE A 267 -11.70 10.78 10.66
CA ILE A 267 -12.92 11.53 10.31
C ILE A 267 -12.58 12.76 9.45
N GLU A 268 -11.48 13.45 9.75
CA GLU A 268 -11.03 14.56 8.93
C GLU A 268 -10.55 14.10 7.55
N ALA A 269 -9.84 12.96 7.47
CA ALA A 269 -9.42 12.37 6.20
C ALA A 269 -10.62 11.88 5.36
N ARG A 270 -11.61 11.22 5.97
CA ARG A 270 -12.85 10.82 5.30
C ARG A 270 -13.65 12.02 4.77
N LEU A 271 -13.66 13.14 5.50
CA LEU A 271 -14.26 14.39 5.02
C LEU A 271 -13.46 15.02 3.88
N ASN A 272 -12.12 14.95 3.90
CA ASN A 272 -11.25 15.39 2.81
C ASN A 272 -11.50 14.59 1.52
N ILE A 273 -11.58 13.26 1.61
CA ILE A 273 -11.95 12.39 0.48
C ILE A 273 -13.36 12.73 0.00
N LYS A 274 -14.33 12.94 0.90
CA LYS A 274 -15.71 13.32 0.53
C LYS A 274 -15.79 14.65 -0.23
N GLN A 275 -14.96 15.62 0.12
CA GLN A 275 -14.91 16.94 -0.51
C GLN A 275 -14.33 16.88 -1.93
N HIS A 276 -13.27 16.11 -2.13
CA HIS A 276 -12.53 16.09 -3.39
C HIS A 276 -12.96 14.97 -4.35
N THR A 277 -13.33 13.79 -3.83
CA THR A 277 -13.71 12.60 -4.60
C THR A 277 -14.92 11.88 -3.97
N PRO A 278 -16.13 12.45 -4.04
CA PRO A 278 -17.31 11.90 -3.39
C PRO A 278 -17.65 10.45 -3.80
N ASP A 279 -17.40 10.04 -5.05
CA ASP A 279 -17.58 8.66 -5.49
C ASP A 279 -16.63 7.68 -4.77
N LEU A 280 -15.36 8.07 -4.59
CA LEU A 280 -14.38 7.29 -3.83
C LEU A 280 -14.79 7.21 -2.35
N PHE A 281 -15.27 8.31 -1.78
CA PHE A 281 -15.87 8.31 -0.44
C PHE A 281 -17.03 7.32 -0.33
N GLU A 282 -17.98 7.27 -1.28
CA GLU A 282 -19.08 6.30 -1.23
C GLU A 282 -18.59 4.85 -1.27
N ILE A 283 -17.62 4.55 -2.15
CA ILE A 283 -17.05 3.21 -2.30
C ILE A 283 -16.37 2.75 -1.00
N LEU A 284 -15.52 3.60 -0.42
CA LEU A 284 -14.78 3.29 0.82
C LEU A 284 -15.72 3.21 2.03
N ASN A 285 -16.71 4.11 2.12
CA ASN A 285 -17.72 4.13 3.19
C ASN A 285 -18.57 2.85 3.21
N HIS A 286 -18.96 2.33 2.04
CA HIS A 286 -19.62 1.02 1.94
C HIS A 286 -18.68 -0.11 2.32
N ILE A 287 -17.48 -0.17 1.71
CA ILE A 287 -16.56 -1.30 1.84
C ILE A 287 -16.01 -1.46 3.27
N TYR A 288 -15.70 -0.38 3.98
CA TYR A 288 -15.04 -0.49 5.29
C TYR A 288 -15.98 -0.33 6.49
N ASP A 289 -16.98 0.55 6.40
CA ASP A 289 -17.85 0.92 7.54
C ASP A 289 -19.35 0.64 7.31
N ASN A 290 -19.70 -0.10 6.26
CA ASN A 290 -21.08 -0.44 5.90
C ASN A 290 -22.02 0.80 5.85
N GLY A 291 -21.48 1.91 5.32
CA GLY A 291 -22.16 3.19 5.19
C GLY A 291 -21.97 4.18 6.33
N ASN A 292 -21.39 3.79 7.47
CA ASN A 292 -21.28 4.62 8.67
C ASN A 292 -19.88 5.23 8.88
N MET A 293 -19.57 6.29 8.12
CA MET A 293 -18.29 7.03 8.17
C MET A 293 -17.83 7.55 9.55
N ASN A 294 -18.64 7.43 10.60
CA ASN A 294 -18.29 7.79 11.98
C ASN A 294 -17.65 6.63 12.77
N LEU A 295 -17.67 5.41 12.24
CA LEU A 295 -16.99 4.25 12.84
C LEU A 295 -15.48 4.41 12.69
N ARG A 296 -14.82 4.84 13.77
CA ARG A 296 -13.35 4.89 13.86
C ARG A 296 -12.81 3.48 13.98
N SER A 297 -11.93 3.07 13.08
CA SER A 297 -11.20 1.81 13.19
C SER A 297 -10.29 1.81 14.43
N GLY A 298 -9.70 2.97 14.76
CA GLY A 298 -8.61 3.08 15.72
C GLY A 298 -7.24 2.76 15.11
N LEU A 299 -7.17 2.60 13.78
CA LEU A 299 -5.92 2.42 13.05
C LEU A 299 -5.04 3.68 13.14
N LYS A 300 -3.75 3.47 12.93
CA LYS A 300 -2.66 4.43 13.02
C LYS A 300 -1.57 3.96 12.05
N VAL A 301 -0.69 4.88 11.67
CA VAL A 301 0.56 4.54 10.98
C VAL A 301 1.34 3.47 11.78
N CYS A 302 1.57 3.74 13.06
CA CYS A 302 2.21 2.83 14.01
C CYS A 302 1.26 2.54 15.17
N GLN A 303 0.94 1.26 15.41
CA GLN A 303 0.13 0.92 16.58
C GLN A 303 0.93 1.09 17.87
N SER A 304 0.31 1.80 18.81
CA SER A 304 0.87 2.09 20.13
C SER A 304 0.43 1.01 21.10
N PHE A 305 1.39 0.32 21.70
CA PHE A 305 1.22 -0.64 22.81
C PHE A 305 1.76 -0.02 24.09
#